data_AF-A0A3S3MNT6-F1
#
_entry.id   AF-A0A3S3MNT6-F1
#
_cell.length_a   1.000
_cell.length_b   1.000
_cell.length_c   1.000
_cell.angle_alpha   90.00
_cell.angle_beta   90.00
_cell.angle_gamma   90.00
#
_symmetry.space_group_name_H-M   'P 1'
#
loop_
_entity.id
_entity.type
_entity.pdbx_description
1 polymer ?
#
loop_
_entity_poly.entity_id
_entity_poly.type
_entity_poly.pdbx_seq_one_letter_code
_entity_poly.pdbx_strand_id
1 'polypeptide(L)'
;MGGICNLAVRVTVLLPLLLLHLLLPLASSNSEGEALSALRRSLSDPDNVLQSWDPNLVNPCTWFHITCDHNNRVTRLDLGNSNLSGHLVPELGKLEHLQYL
;
A
#
# COMPACT_ATOMS: atom_id res chain seq x y z
N MET A 1 5.29 -10.13 -50.64
CA MET A 1 6.05 -10.56 -49.44
C MET A 1 6.12 -9.51 -48.31
N GLY A 2 5.49 -8.32 -48.40
CA GLY A 2 5.56 -7.29 -47.34
C GLY A 2 4.57 -7.41 -46.16
N GLY A 3 3.48 -8.16 -46.31
CA GLY A 3 2.45 -8.31 -45.26
C GLY A 3 2.79 -9.33 -44.17
N ILE A 4 3.47 -10.41 -44.54
CA ILE A 4 3.87 -11.51 -43.64
C ILE A 4 4.98 -11.10 -42.64
N CYS A 5 5.90 -10.21 -43.03
CA CYS A 5 6.96 -9.72 -42.14
C CYS A 5 6.40 -8.80 -41.04
N ASN A 6 5.41 -7.96 -41.34
CA ASN A 6 4.82 -7.04 -40.36
C ASN A 6 4.01 -7.76 -39.28
N LEU A 7 3.32 -8.86 -39.63
CA LEU A 7 2.58 -9.68 -38.68
C LEU A 7 3.53 -10.45 -37.76
N ALA A 8 4.62 -11.02 -38.30
CA ALA A 8 5.63 -11.72 -37.53
C ALA A 8 6.34 -10.79 -36.52
N VAL A 9 6.70 -9.57 -36.93
CA VAL A 9 7.34 -8.57 -36.06
C VAL A 9 6.40 -8.08 -34.95
N ARG A 10 5.10 -7.93 -35.24
CA ARG A 10 4.10 -7.62 -34.22
C ARG A 10 3.97 -8.75 -33.20
N VAL A 11 3.96 -10.01 -33.63
CA VAL A 11 3.88 -11.17 -32.73
C VAL A 11 5.14 -11.33 -31.88
N THR A 12 6.34 -11.11 -32.45
CA THR A 12 7.60 -11.24 -31.70
C THR A 12 7.82 -10.16 -30.65
N VAL A 13 7.18 -8.98 -30.77
CA VAL A 13 7.22 -7.93 -29.74
C VAL A 13 6.08 -8.09 -28.73
N LEU A 14 4.89 -8.54 -29.16
CA LEU A 14 3.75 -8.73 -28.26
C LEU A 14 3.92 -9.93 -27.32
N LEU A 15 4.56 -11.01 -27.77
CA LEU A 15 4.79 -12.21 -26.96
C LEU A 15 5.67 -11.97 -25.72
N PRO A 16 6.87 -11.33 -25.82
CA PRO A 16 7.67 -11.01 -24.65
C PRO A 16 7.04 -9.92 -23.78
N LEU A 17 6.27 -8.99 -24.36
CA LEU A 17 5.54 -7.98 -23.59
C LEU A 17 4.43 -8.62 -22.75
N LEU A 18 3.65 -9.54 -23.33
CA LEU A 18 2.62 -10.30 -22.62
C LEU A 18 3.22 -11.20 -21.53
N LEU A 19 4.36 -11.83 -21.81
CA LEU A 19 5.10 -12.64 -20.83
C LEU A 19 5.62 -11.77 -19.67
N LEU A 20 6.12 -10.56 -19.96
CA LEU A 20 6.55 -9.59 -18.93
C LEU A 20 5.38 -9.14 -18.04
N HIS A 21 4.18 -8.95 -18.60
CA HIS A 21 2.99 -8.62 -17.83
C HIS A 21 2.51 -9.78 -16.95
N LEU A 22 2.68 -11.03 -17.41
CA LEU A 22 2.34 -12.23 -16.64
C LEU A 22 3.34 -12.50 -15.49
N LEU A 23 4.58 -12.03 -15.63
CA LEU A 23 5.64 -12.15 -14.63
C LEU A 23 5.62 -11.03 -13.58
N LEU A 24 4.87 -9.95 -13.81
CA LEU A 24 4.74 -8.88 -12.82
C LEU A 24 3.85 -9.36 -11.67
N PRO A 25 4.32 -9.26 -10.41
CA PRO A 25 3.45 -9.50 -9.28
C PRO A 25 2.30 -8.48 -9.32
N LEU A 26 1.07 -8.97 -9.24
CA LEU A 26 -0.10 -8.13 -9.02
C LEU A 26 0.06 -7.49 -7.65
N ALA A 27 0.56 -6.26 -7.60
CA ALA A 27 0.57 -5.46 -6.39
C ALA A 27 -0.89 -5.15 -6.03
N SER A 28 -1.45 -5.89 -5.07
CA SER A 28 -2.73 -5.52 -4.47
C SER A 28 -2.51 -4.24 -3.67
N SER A 29 -2.97 -3.12 -4.20
CA SER A 29 -2.89 -1.83 -3.49
C SER A 29 -3.87 -1.87 -2.32
N ASN A 30 -3.34 -1.78 -1.10
CA ASN A 30 -4.13 -1.66 0.11
C ASN A 30 -4.34 -0.17 0.41
N SER A 31 -5.53 0.36 0.14
CA SER A 31 -5.84 1.79 0.32
C SER A 31 -5.69 2.25 1.77
N GLU A 32 -5.96 1.39 2.74
CA GLU A 32 -5.75 1.68 4.17
C GLU A 32 -4.26 1.73 4.51
N GLY A 33 -3.48 0.79 3.98
CA GLY A 33 -2.02 0.77 4.11
C GLY A 33 -1.36 2.01 3.52
N GLU A 34 -1.81 2.47 2.34
CA GLU A 34 -1.36 3.71 1.71
C GLU A 34 -1.70 4.95 2.54
N ALA A 35 -2.91 5.00 3.12
CA ALA A 35 -3.32 6.10 4.00
C ALA A 35 -2.47 6.18 5.26
N LEU A 36 -2.23 5.05 5.92
CA LEU A 36 -1.35 4.97 7.08
C LEU A 36 0.10 5.28 6.72
N SER A 37 0.57 4.88 5.53
CA SER A 37 1.90 5.24 5.03
C SER A 37 2.03 6.75 4.75
N ALA A 38 0.96 7.41 4.33
CA ALA A 38 0.92 8.87 4.20
C ALA A 38 1.03 9.53 5.58
N LEU A 39 0.28 9.04 6.58
CA LEU A 39 0.39 9.52 7.95
C LEU A 39 1.81 9.34 8.49
N ARG A 40 2.42 8.16 8.36
CA ARG A 40 3.79 7.89 8.80
C ARG A 40 4.78 8.91 8.24
N ARG A 41 4.68 9.25 6.95
CA ARG A 41 5.56 10.24 6.30
C ARG A 41 5.35 11.67 6.80
N SER A 42 4.17 11.99 7.32
CA SER A 42 3.86 13.31 7.88
C SER A 42 4.26 13.48 9.35
N LEU A 43 4.67 12.39 10.00
CA LEU A 43 5.06 12.37 11.41
C LEU A 43 6.58 12.29 11.57
N SER A 44 7.10 13.03 12.54
CA SER A 44 8.42 12.84 13.11
C SER A 44 8.34 11.82 14.24
N ASP A 45 9.15 10.77 14.14
CA ASP A 45 9.14 9.61 15.02
C ASP A 45 10.54 9.34 15.60
N PRO A 46 10.97 10.10 16.62
CA PRO A 46 12.31 9.97 17.21
C PRO A 46 12.53 8.63 17.93
N ASP A 47 11.45 8.03 18.45
CA ASP A 47 11.50 6.82 19.27
C ASP A 47 11.19 5.54 18.47
N ASN A 48 11.04 5.65 17.14
CA ASN A 48 10.74 4.54 16.22
C ASN A 48 9.44 3.79 16.59
N VAL A 49 8.42 4.50 17.06
CA VAL A 49 7.09 3.96 17.39
C VAL A 49 6.44 3.32 16.17
N LEU A 50 6.63 3.90 14.98
CA LEU A 50 6.04 3.46 13.71
C LEU A 50 6.95 2.49 12.94
N GLN A 51 7.96 1.90 13.57
CA GLN A 51 8.96 1.06 12.88
C GLN A 51 8.35 -0.16 12.16
N SER A 52 7.26 -0.73 12.68
CA SER A 52 6.60 -1.89 12.09
C SER A 52 5.75 -1.56 10.85
N TRP A 53 5.55 -0.28 10.54
CA TRP A 53 4.65 0.17 9.48
C TRP A 53 5.31 0.04 8.11
N ASP A 54 5.52 -1.19 7.65
CA ASP A 54 6.18 -1.47 6.38
C ASP A 54 5.18 -1.44 5.20
N PRO A 55 5.25 -0.45 4.29
CA PRO A 55 4.35 -0.35 3.15
C PRO A 55 4.48 -1.51 2.15
N ASN A 56 5.55 -2.31 2.24
CA ASN A 56 5.72 -3.50 1.40
C ASN A 56 4.94 -4.71 1.95
N LEU A 57 4.46 -4.65 3.20
CA LEU A 57 3.59 -5.67 3.76
C LEU A 57 2.16 -5.47 3.26
N VAL A 58 1.52 -6.58 2.91
CA VAL A 58 0.19 -6.58 2.28
C VAL A 58 -0.92 -6.02 3.20
N ASN A 59 -0.76 -6.16 4.53
CA ASN A 59 -1.82 -5.88 5.49
C ASN A 59 -1.35 -5.04 6.69
N PRO A 60 -1.90 -3.81 6.88
CA PRO A 60 -1.57 -2.95 8.02
C PRO A 60 -2.05 -3.51 9.37
N CYS A 61 -2.92 -4.53 9.40
CA CYS A 61 -3.34 -5.20 10.63
C CYS A 61 -2.19 -5.92 11.36
N THR A 62 -1.04 -6.09 10.70
CA THR A 62 0.17 -6.64 11.32
C THR A 62 1.06 -5.58 11.97
N TRP A 63 0.74 -4.30 11.78
CA TRP A 63 1.52 -3.19 12.30
C TRP A 63 1.13 -2.91 13.76
N PHE A 64 2.11 -2.49 14.56
CA PHE A 64 1.85 -1.97 15.90
C PHE A 64 0.92 -0.76 15.83
N HIS A 65 0.15 -0.59 16.91
CA HIS A 65 -0.80 0.51 17.08
C HIS A 65 -2.02 0.47 16.13
N ILE A 66 -2.17 -0.60 15.33
CA ILE A 66 -3.32 -0.84 14.48
C ILE A 66 -4.16 -1.98 15.05
N THR A 67 -5.47 -1.80 15.12
CA THR A 67 -6.44 -2.87 15.38
C THR A 67 -7.37 -3.00 14.19
N CYS A 68 -7.63 -4.23 13.77
CA CYS A 68 -8.56 -4.55 12.69
C CYS A 68 -9.73 -5.39 13.15
N ASP A 69 -10.80 -5.36 12.35
CA ASP A 69 -11.91 -6.30 12.49
C ASP A 69 -11.60 -7.68 11.88
N HIS A 70 -12.58 -8.58 11.94
CA HIS A 70 -12.49 -9.93 11.38
C HIS A 70 -12.38 -9.98 9.85
N ASN A 71 -12.63 -8.86 9.16
CA ASN A 71 -12.46 -8.71 7.71
C ASN A 71 -11.13 -8.06 7.33
N ASN A 72 -10.21 -7.85 8.28
CA ASN A 72 -8.93 -7.16 8.09
C ASN A 72 -9.08 -5.68 7.69
N ARG A 73 -10.12 -5.00 8.17
CA ARG A 73 -10.30 -3.55 7.96
C ARG A 73 -9.87 -2.80 9.21
N VAL A 74 -9.17 -1.68 9.04
CA VAL A 74 -8.66 -0.89 10.17
C VAL A 74 -9.84 -0.28 10.94
N THR A 75 -9.90 -0.56 12.24
CA THR A 75 -10.97 -0.04 13.14
C THR A 75 -10.44 0.84 14.26
N ARG A 76 -9.17 0.71 14.64
CA ARG A 76 -8.51 1.61 15.60
C ARG A 76 -7.06 1.88 15.18
N LEU A 77 -6.67 3.14 15.30
CA LEU A 77 -5.29 3.62 15.28
C LEU A 77 -5.01 4.26 16.64
N ASP A 78 -4.04 3.75 17.41
CA ASP A 78 -3.75 4.26 18.77
C ASP A 78 -2.28 4.67 18.90
N LEU A 79 -2.04 5.97 18.70
CA LEU A 79 -0.73 6.61 18.83
C LEU A 79 -0.63 7.45 20.12
N GLY A 80 -1.56 7.25 21.07
CA GLY A 80 -1.61 8.01 22.31
C GLY A 80 -0.33 7.87 23.13
N ASN A 81 0.03 8.93 23.86
CA ASN A 81 1.24 8.97 24.71
C ASN A 81 2.55 8.62 23.99
N SER A 82 2.58 8.71 22.66
CA SER A 82 3.77 8.54 21.86
C SER A 82 4.43 9.89 21.61
N ASN A 83 5.76 9.92 21.53
CA ASN A 83 6.53 11.14 21.26
C ASN A 83 6.53 11.51 19.76
N LEU A 84 5.37 11.38 19.12
CA LEU A 84 5.17 11.69 17.71
C LEU A 84 4.78 13.16 17.57
N SER A 85 5.34 13.82 16.56
CA SER A 85 4.97 15.20 16.20
C SER A 85 4.75 15.31 14.69
N GLY A 86 4.00 16.32 14.24
CA GLY A 86 3.66 16.48 12.83
C GLY A 86 2.20 16.90 12.65
N HIS A 87 1.58 16.50 11.54
CA HIS A 87 0.19 16.83 11.25
C HIS A 87 -0.58 15.61 10.72
N LEU A 88 -1.90 15.62 10.89
CA LEU A 88 -2.76 14.63 10.26
C LEU A 88 -2.82 14.85 8.75
N VAL A 89 -3.19 13.80 8.02
CA VAL A 89 -3.29 13.81 6.55
C VAL A 89 -4.70 13.45 6.10
N PRO A 90 -5.22 14.07 5.02
CA PRO A 90 -6.58 13.81 4.53
C PRO A 90 -6.79 12.36 4.07
N GLU A 91 -5.73 11.65 3.70
CA GLU A 91 -5.75 10.25 3.29
C GLU A 91 -6.30 9.33 4.38
N LEU A 92 -6.26 9.73 5.66
CA LEU A 92 -6.90 8.99 6.75
C LEU A 92 -8.41 8.79 6.53
N GLY A 93 -9.05 9.62 5.69
CA GLY A 93 -10.44 9.42 5.27
C GLY A 93 -10.67 8.12 4.47
N LYS A 94 -9.62 7.44 3.99
CA LYS A 94 -9.71 6.12 3.35
C LYS A 94 -9.86 4.97 4.35
N LEU A 95 -9.68 5.22 5.65
CA LEU A 95 -9.95 4.25 6.71
C LEU A 95 -11.45 4.23 7.02
N GLU A 96 -12.25 3.74 6.07
CA GLU A 96 -13.72 3.84 6.10
C GLU A 96 -14.38 3.15 7.30
N HIS A 97 -13.66 2.24 7.95
CA HIS A 97 -14.14 1.44 9.07
C HIS A 97 -13.55 1.88 10.42
N LEU A 98 -12.77 2.97 10.42
CA LEU A 98 -12.14 3.52 11.60
C LEU A 98 -13.22 4.00 12.60
N GLN A 99 -13.11 3.52 13.83
CA GLN A 99 -14.01 3.86 14.93
C GLN A 99 -13.30 4.66 16.01
N TYR A 100 -11.99 4.46 16.16
CA TYR A 100 -11.16 5.10 17.18
C TYR A 100 -9.85 5.59 16.56
N LEU A 101 -9.53 6.85 16.82
CA LEU A 101 -8.30 7.51 16.41
C LEU A 101 -7.68 8.24 17.59
#